data_AF-A0A101L5I7-F1
#
_entry.id   AF-A0A101L5I7-F1
#
_cell.length_a   1.000
_cell.length_b   1.000
_cell.length_c   1.000
_cell.angle_alpha   90.00
_cell.angle_beta   90.00
_cell.angle_gamma   90.00
#
_symmetry.space_group_name_H-M   'P 1'
#
loop_
_entity.id
_entity.type
_entity.pdbx_description
1 polymer ?
#
loop_
_entity_poly.entity_id
_entity_poly.type
_entity_poly.pdbx_seq_one_letter_code
_entity_poly.pdbx_strand_id
1 'polypeptide(L)' 'MKVVLAESAAMMAIGDGVLGVVFPVQHSTRWESGPEPWRKYMRMWAEHPGLTRAVSALQIAAGLVLASRLPASPARK' A
#
# COMPACT_ATOMS: atom_id res chain seq x y z
N MET A 1 -15.43 6.15 15.29
CA MET A 1 -15.54 5.47 13.96
C MET A 1 -14.47 5.91 12.96
N LYS A 2 -14.21 7.21 12.76
CA LYS A 2 -13.19 7.70 11.79
C LYS A 2 -11.76 7.20 12.05
N VAL A 3 -11.36 7.08 13.32
CA VAL A 3 -10.01 6.65 13.71
C VAL A 3 -9.74 5.19 13.33
N VAL A 4 -10.68 4.28 13.60
CA VAL A 4 -10.50 2.85 13.26
C VAL A 4 -10.37 2.64 11.76
N LEU A 5 -11.15 3.35 10.95
CA LEU A 5 -11.03 3.27 9.50
C LEU A 5 -9.68 3.82 9.01
N ALA A 6 -9.20 4.93 9.59
CA ALA A 6 -7.92 5.51 9.24
C ALA A 6 -6.73 4.64 9.70
N GLU A 7 -6.81 4.03 10.89
CA GLU A 7 -5.83 3.06 11.40
C GLU A 7 -5.77 1.83 10.47
N SER A 8 -6.94 1.29 10.10
CA SER A 8 -7.02 0.18 9.13
C SER A 8 -6.43 0.54 7.77
N ALA A 9 -6.69 1.75 7.28
CA ALA A 9 -6.09 2.24 6.03
C ALA A 9 -4.57 2.37 6.15
N ALA A 10 -4.05 2.86 7.28
CA ALA A 10 -2.62 2.94 7.54
C ALA A 10 -1.98 1.55 7.58
N MET A 11 -2.60 0.59 8.30
CA MET A 11 -2.12 -0.80 8.36
C MET A 11 -2.09 -1.45 6.98
N MET A 12 -3.15 -1.29 6.18
CA MET A 12 -3.19 -1.81 4.81
C MET A 12 -2.11 -1.17 3.92
N ALA A 13 -1.95 0.16 3.98
CA ALA A 13 -0.94 0.86 3.19
C ALA A 13 0.49 0.43 3.55
N ILE A 14 0.77 0.24 4.84
CA ILE A 14 2.08 -0.24 5.31
C ILE A 14 2.31 -1.68 4.86
N GLY A 15 1.33 -2.57 5.04
CA GLY A 15 1.44 -3.98 4.63
C GLY A 15 1.64 -4.14 3.13
N ASP A 16 0.85 -3.41 2.33
CA ASP A 16 0.95 -3.36 0.87
C ASP A 16 2.34 -2.85 0.43
N GLY A 17 2.78 -1.74 1.02
CA GLY A 17 4.09 -1.17 0.74
C GLY A 17 5.25 -2.12 1.12
N VAL A 18 5.16 -2.85 2.24
CA VAL A 18 6.18 -3.84 2.61
C VAL A 18 6.25 -4.95 1.55
N LEU A 19 5.12 -5.45 1.07
CA LEU A 19 5.09 -6.45 0.00
C LEU A 19 5.69 -5.91 -1.31
N GLY A 20 5.40 -4.66 -1.67
CA GLY A 20 5.98 -4.02 -2.85
C GLY A 20 7.47 -3.72 -2.73
N VAL A 21 8.00 -3.48 -1.53
CA VAL A 21 9.45 -3.30 -1.30
C VAL A 21 10.20 -4.64 -1.38
N VAL A 22 9.70 -5.66 -0.67
CA VAL A 22 10.38 -6.95 -0.51
C VAL A 22 10.18 -7.85 -1.73
N PHE A 23 8.97 -7.88 -2.28
CA PHE A 23 8.56 -8.78 -3.36
C PHE A 23 7.90 -8.02 -4.52
N PRO A 24 8.52 -6.96 -5.10
CA PRO A 24 7.86 -6.09 -6.08
C PRO A 24 7.25 -6.86 -7.26
N VAL A 25 8.01 -7.79 -7.85
CA VAL A 25 7.56 -8.55 -9.03
C VAL A 25 6.44 -9.52 -8.65
N GLN A 26 6.63 -10.33 -7.60
CA GLN A 26 5.64 -11.32 -7.19
C GLN A 26 4.36 -10.66 -6.69
N HIS A 27 4.48 -9.55 -5.96
CA HIS A 27 3.34 -8.77 -5.50
C HIS A 27 2.54 -8.22 -6.69
N SER A 28 3.16 -7.52 -7.64
CA SER A 28 2.45 -6.98 -8.83
C SER A 28 1.85 -8.07 -9.71
N THR A 29 2.59 -9.15 -9.98
CA THR A 29 2.12 -10.25 -10.87
C THR A 29 0.95 -11.04 -10.30
N ARG A 30 0.83 -11.17 -8.96
CA ARG A 30 -0.35 -11.79 -8.33
C ARG A 30 -1.66 -11.03 -8.61
N TRP A 31 -1.55 -9.72 -8.89
CA TRP A 31 -2.69 -8.88 -9.25
C TRP A 31 -2.96 -8.82 -10.75
N GLU A 32 -2.19 -9.52 -11.61
CA GLU A 32 -2.44 -9.64 -13.05
C GLU A 32 -3.68 -10.52 -13.38
N SER A 33 -4.84 -10.16 -12.82
CA SER A 33 -6.12 -10.82 -13.08
C SER A 33 -7.19 -9.81 -13.47
N GLY A 34 -8.21 -10.22 -14.23
CA GLY A 34 -9.29 -9.33 -14.67
C GLY A 34 -9.03 -8.62 -16.01
N PRO A 35 -9.63 -7.43 -16.25
CA PRO A 35 -9.61 -6.74 -17.54
C PRO A 35 -8.19 -6.42 -18.05
N GLU A 36 -8.02 -6.37 -19.37
CA GLU A 36 -6.72 -6.10 -20.01
C GLU A 36 -6.03 -4.81 -19.53
N PRO A 37 -6.74 -3.66 -19.34
CA PRO A 37 -6.11 -2.44 -18.84
C PRO A 37 -5.48 -2.63 -17.45
N TRP A 38 -6.15 -3.38 -16.57
CA TRP A 38 -5.66 -3.66 -15.23
C TRP A 38 -4.41 -4.54 -15.27
N ARG A 39 -4.43 -5.61 -16.07
CA ARG A 39 -3.27 -6.49 -16.24
C ARG A 39 -2.06 -5.73 -16.80
N LYS A 40 -2.28 -4.85 -17.79
CA LYS A 40 -1.22 -3.99 -18.35
C LYS A 40 -0.62 -3.06 -17.29
N TYR A 41 -1.46 -2.47 -16.45
CA TYR A 41 -1.00 -1.61 -15.36
C TYR A 41 -0.16 -2.39 -14.33
N MET A 42 -0.63 -3.56 -13.88
CA MET A 42 0.13 -4.41 -12.95
C MET A 42 1.45 -4.91 -13.55
N ARG A 43 1.46 -5.26 -14.83
CA ARG A 43 2.67 -5.68 -15.54
C ARG A 43 3.73 -4.57 -15.60
N MET A 44 3.33 -3.31 -15.81
CA MET A 44 4.26 -2.18 -15.78
C MET A 44 5.02 -2.07 -14.46
N TRP A 45 4.34 -2.28 -13.32
CA TRP A 45 4.99 -2.32 -12.01
C TRP A 45 5.91 -3.54 -11.85
N ALA A 46 5.55 -4.69 -12.41
CA ALA A 46 6.39 -5.88 -12.40
C ALA A 46 7.67 -5.70 -13.26
N GLU A 47 7.57 -4.98 -14.38
CA GLU A 47 8.68 -4.67 -15.29
C GLU A 47 9.63 -3.60 -14.73
N HIS A 48 9.17 -2.76 -13.79
CA HIS A 48 9.97 -1.71 -13.16
C HIS A 48 10.13 -1.89 -11.64
N PRO A 49 10.79 -2.96 -11.17
CA PRO A 49 10.85 -3.30 -9.74
C PRO A 49 11.58 -2.24 -8.90
N GLY A 50 12.49 -1.44 -9.47
CA GLY A 50 13.12 -0.32 -8.77
C GLY A 50 12.13 0.81 -8.45
N LEU A 51 11.28 1.15 -9.41
CA LEU A 51 10.22 2.15 -9.25
C LEU A 51 9.17 1.66 -8.24
N THR A 52 8.76 0.38 -8.34
CA THR A 52 7.81 -0.25 -7.40
C THR A 52 8.32 -0.16 -5.98
N ARG A 53 9.60 -0.51 -5.72
CA ARG A 53 10.20 -0.36 -4.39
C ARG A 53 10.18 1.08 -3.88
N ALA A 54 10.53 2.05 -4.74
CA ALA A 54 10.55 3.46 -4.34
C ALA A 54 9.14 3.96 -3.98
N VAL A 55 8.14 3.68 -4.81
CA VAL A 55 6.75 4.07 -4.56
C VAL A 55 6.20 3.36 -3.32
N SER A 56 6.49 2.06 -3.15
CA SER A 56 6.08 1.31 -1.96
C SER A 56 6.76 1.79 -0.69
N ALA A 57 8.03 2.22 -0.74
CA ALA A 57 8.69 2.85 0.40
C ALA A 57 8.02 4.19 0.78
N LEU A 58 7.63 5.00 -0.21
CA LEU A 58 6.85 6.21 0.02
C LEU A 58 5.45 5.90 0.60
N GLN A 59 4.81 4.81 0.16
CA GLN A 59 3.53 4.36 0.69
C GLN A 59 3.64 3.95 2.18
N ILE A 60 4.69 3.22 2.56
CA ILE A 60 4.98 2.90 3.97
C ILE A 60 5.13 4.19 4.78
N ALA A 61 5.95 5.13 4.31
CA ALA A 61 6.16 6.40 4.99
C ALA A 61 4.83 7.18 5.15
N ALA A 62 3.99 7.22 4.11
CA ALA A 62 2.68 7.86 4.17
C ALA A 62 1.75 7.18 5.18
N GLY A 63 1.74 5.84 5.24
CA GLY A 63 0.96 5.08 6.23
C GLY A 63 1.42 5.34 7.66
N LEU A 64 2.73 5.40 7.90
CA LEU A 64 3.30 5.75 9.21
C LEU A 64 2.97 7.20 9.61
N VAL A 65 3.06 8.15 8.69
CA VAL A 65 2.66 9.55 8.93
C VAL A 65 1.17 9.62 9.26
N LEU A 66 0.32 8.91 8.53
CA LEU A 66 -1.12 8.85 8.81
C LEU A 66 -1.37 8.33 10.23
N ALA A 67 -0.82 7.16 10.59
CA ALA A 67 -0.97 6.56 11.90
C ALA A 67 -0.46 7.47 13.03
N SER A 68 0.69 8.13 12.84
CA SER A 68 1.27 9.05 13.85
C SER A 68 0.40 10.25 14.18
N ARG A 69 -0.52 10.61 13.27
CA ARG A 69 -1.44 11.75 13.43
C ARG A 69 -2.79 11.35 13.99
N LEU A 70 -3.04 10.06 14.23
CA LEU A 70 -4.30 9.58 14.77
C LEU A 70 -4.36 9.82 16.29
N PRO A 71 -5.52 10.23 16.82
CA PRO A 71 -5.69 10.41 18.26
C PRO A 71 -5.70 9.05 18.99
N ALA A 72 -5.10 9.01 20.18
CA ALA A 72 -4.96 7.79 20.98
C ALA A 72 -6.29 7.15 21.42
N SER A 73 -7.37 7.94 21.45
CA SER A 73 -8.71 7.44 21.76
C SER A 73 -9.60 7.59 20.53
N PRO A 74 -10.39 6.55 20.17
CA PRO A 74 -11.29 6.59 19.02
C PRO A 74 -12.54 7.45 19.27
N ALA A 75 -12.36 8.73 19.63
CA ALA A 75 -13.39 9.71 20.01
C ALA A 75 -14.40 9.20 21.06
N ARG A 76 -14.39 9.80 22.26
CA ARG A 76 -15.45 9.56 23.26
C ARG A 76 -16.79 9.96 22.63
N LYS A 77 -17.77 9.04 22.67
CA LYS A 77 -19.16 9.30 22.26
C LYS A 77 -19.72 10.52 22.96
#